data_AF-A0A558H8J8-F1
#
_entry.id   AF-A0A558H8J8-F1
#
_cell.length_a   1.000
_cell.length_b   1.000
_cell.length_c   1.000
_cell.angle_alpha   90.00
_cell.angle_beta   90.00
_cell.angle_gamma   90.00
#
_symmetry.space_group_name_H-M   'P 1'
#
loop_
_entity.id
_entity.type
_entity.pdbx_description
1 polymer ?
#
loop_
_entity_poly.entity_id
_entity_poly.type
_entity_poly.pdbx_seq_one_letter_code
_entity_poly.pdbx_strand_id
1 'polypeptide(L)'
;MAEAELDVVAEAADDPETWDVAVPLGGWGTPWPQCVELARALPSTQWTLVGGLMVQLHAAAAGLAVSRPTADVDIVLHIETGAATTAAVSAVLNGLGYTLEKSISHDAPAHRFLRGKQQIDVMVADHLAPAKIPTLGGRRPFQVSGGTQALQRTVNCRMTVDDDEPVLISVPNALGALVLKGAAYREDSRDRDRHLDDAAVLCATIRTPLVTATQMKGSDKSRIRSLHKELADPGHRSWQLLDPVDRTPAMDALRILAANHSLPPANRLKSGRQRRGTAV
;
A
#
# COMPACT_ATOMS: atom_id res chain seq x y z
N MET A 1 -47.16 -17.45 15.45
CA MET A 1 -46.10 -17.51 16.46
C MET A 1 -44.79 -17.84 15.75
N ALA A 2 -43.78 -17.00 16.00
CA ALA A 2 -42.36 -17.13 15.70
C ALA A 2 -41.94 -17.26 14.22
N GLU A 3 -41.69 -16.10 13.58
CA GLU A 3 -40.65 -16.01 12.55
C GLU A 3 -39.35 -15.61 13.25
N ALA A 4 -38.31 -16.40 13.03
CA ALA A 4 -36.98 -16.20 13.61
C ALA A 4 -36.28 -15.05 12.87
N GLU A 5 -35.96 -13.98 13.61
CA GLU A 5 -34.98 -12.99 13.18
C GLU A 5 -33.62 -13.66 13.06
N LEU A 6 -33.13 -13.78 11.82
CA LEU A 6 -31.73 -14.08 11.55
C LEU A 6 -30.95 -12.79 11.79
N ASP A 7 -30.45 -12.67 13.01
CA ASP A 7 -29.50 -11.65 13.43
C ASP A 7 -28.17 -11.89 12.67
N VAL A 8 -27.95 -11.11 11.61
CA VAL A 8 -26.66 -11.07 10.92
C VAL A 8 -25.76 -10.21 11.80
N VAL A 9 -25.08 -10.87 12.73
CA VAL A 9 -23.97 -10.26 13.46
C VAL A 9 -22.91 -9.92 12.42
N ALA A 10 -22.81 -8.64 12.06
CA ALA A 10 -21.66 -8.12 11.34
C ALA A 10 -20.43 -8.38 12.23
N GLU A 11 -19.54 -9.28 11.80
CA GLU A 11 -18.23 -9.44 12.44
C GLU A 11 -17.59 -8.05 12.52
N ALA A 12 -17.35 -7.59 13.75
CA ALA A 12 -16.55 -6.40 13.97
C ALA A 12 -15.20 -6.65 13.30
N ALA A 13 -14.85 -5.83 12.29
CA ALA A 13 -13.53 -5.89 11.70
C ALA A 13 -12.52 -5.66 12.83
N ASP A 14 -11.62 -6.62 13.05
CA ASP A 14 -10.51 -6.44 13.98
C ASP A 14 -9.79 -5.14 13.65
N ASP A 15 -9.44 -4.37 14.69
CA ASP A 15 -8.67 -3.15 14.51
C ASP A 15 -7.37 -3.48 13.75
N PRO A 16 -6.96 -2.64 12.77
CA PRO A 16 -5.76 -2.91 12.00
C PRO A 16 -4.55 -3.06 12.94
N GLU A 17 -3.69 -4.03 12.64
CA GLU A 17 -2.38 -4.19 13.30
C GLU A 17 -1.68 -2.83 13.38
N THR A 18 -1.09 -2.51 14.53
CA THR A 18 -0.40 -1.24 14.75
C THR A 18 1.10 -1.44 14.90
N TRP A 19 1.88 -0.70 14.11
CA TRP A 19 3.33 -0.66 14.17
C TRP A 19 3.81 0.65 14.80
N ASP A 20 4.61 0.56 15.86
CA ASP A 20 5.31 1.72 16.38
C ASP A 20 6.56 2.00 15.52
N VAL A 21 6.59 3.17 14.88
CA VAL A 21 7.69 3.54 13.99
C VAL A 21 8.57 4.58 14.66
N ALA A 22 9.84 4.21 14.90
CA ALA A 22 10.83 5.11 15.45
C ALA A 22 11.15 6.26 14.48
N VAL A 23 11.47 7.43 15.04
CA VAL A 23 11.93 8.57 14.24
C VAL A 23 13.27 8.21 13.59
N PRO A 24 13.41 8.32 12.25
CA PRO A 24 14.67 8.03 11.58
C PRO A 24 15.75 9.03 11.96
N LEU A 25 17.02 8.64 11.78
CA LEU A 25 18.14 9.56 11.95
C LEU A 25 17.99 10.75 10.99
N GLY A 26 17.99 11.97 11.53
CA GLY A 26 17.73 13.19 10.77
C GLY A 26 16.26 13.63 10.77
N GLY A 27 15.36 12.88 11.40
CA GLY A 27 13.97 13.23 11.59
C GLY A 27 13.11 13.06 10.33
N TRP A 28 11.85 13.44 10.46
CA TRP A 28 10.87 13.37 9.38
C TRP A 28 10.90 14.66 8.54
N GLY A 29 11.82 14.69 7.56
CA GLY A 29 11.95 15.82 6.63
C GLY A 29 10.72 16.02 5.73
N THR A 30 10.66 17.16 5.02
CA THR A 30 9.58 17.41 4.03
C THR A 30 9.50 16.26 3.01
N PRO A 31 8.30 15.73 2.67
CA PRO A 31 6.96 16.24 2.98
C PRO A 31 6.24 15.59 4.19
N TRP A 32 6.95 15.03 5.17
CA TRP A 32 6.33 14.46 6.36
C TRP A 32 5.52 15.44 7.22
N PRO A 33 5.96 16.70 7.46
CA PRO A 33 5.14 17.65 8.22
C PRO A 33 3.73 17.85 7.63
N GLN A 34 3.58 17.79 6.30
CA GLN A 34 2.28 17.86 5.63
C GLN A 34 1.45 16.60 5.86
N CYS A 35 2.08 15.42 5.85
CA CYS A 35 1.42 14.15 6.15
C CYS A 35 0.93 14.10 7.61
N VAL A 36 1.73 14.61 8.54
CA VAL A 36 1.38 14.70 9.97
C VAL A 36 0.26 15.70 10.21
N GLU A 37 0.31 16.88 9.58
CA GLU A 37 -0.79 17.86 9.62
C GLU A 37 -2.10 17.24 9.10
N LEU A 38 -2.04 16.49 8.00
CA LEU A 38 -3.20 15.78 7.45
C LEU A 38 -3.72 14.72 8.42
N ALA A 39 -2.84 13.92 9.04
CA ALA A 39 -3.22 12.88 10.01
C ALA A 39 -3.86 13.44 11.28
N ARG A 40 -3.50 14.67 11.67
CA ARG A 40 -4.16 15.38 12.78
C ARG A 40 -5.54 15.91 12.39
N ALA A 41 -5.75 16.22 11.11
CA ALA A 41 -7.00 16.77 10.61
C ALA A 41 -8.01 15.71 10.13
N LEU A 42 -7.55 14.51 9.76
CA LEU A 42 -8.38 13.40 9.25
C LEU A 42 -8.05 12.09 9.95
N PRO A 43 -9.07 11.38 10.51
CA PRO A 43 -8.87 10.06 11.11
C PRO A 43 -8.26 9.06 10.11
N SER A 44 -7.38 8.17 10.60
CA SER A 44 -6.74 7.13 9.78
C SER A 44 -7.71 6.13 9.15
N THR A 45 -8.95 6.08 9.64
CA THR A 45 -10.03 5.25 9.07
C THR A 45 -10.63 5.83 7.78
N GLN A 46 -10.30 7.08 7.42
CA GLN A 46 -10.86 7.77 6.25
C GLN A 46 -9.94 7.72 5.03
N TRP A 47 -8.65 7.44 5.22
CA TRP A 47 -7.67 7.50 4.15
C TRP A 47 -6.47 6.60 4.45
N THR A 48 -5.81 6.16 3.39
CA THR A 48 -4.57 5.37 3.45
C THR A 48 -3.46 6.11 2.71
N LEU A 49 -2.30 6.27 3.36
CA LEU A 49 -1.08 6.78 2.76
C LEU A 49 -0.51 5.75 1.78
N VAL A 50 -0.26 6.18 0.54
CA VAL A 50 0.36 5.38 -0.52
C VAL A 50 1.60 6.10 -1.07
N GLY A 51 2.06 5.75 -2.26
CA GLY A 51 3.12 6.53 -2.92
C GLY A 51 4.50 6.33 -2.30
N GLY A 52 5.33 7.37 -2.34
CA GLY A 52 6.73 7.33 -1.85
C GLY A 52 6.84 7.34 -0.33
N LEU A 53 6.03 8.14 0.37
CA LEU A 53 6.06 8.23 1.84
C LEU A 53 5.65 6.91 2.50
N MET A 54 4.70 6.17 1.91
CA MET A 54 4.37 4.81 2.34
C MET A 54 5.63 3.91 2.36
N VAL A 55 6.46 3.97 1.32
CA VAL A 55 7.68 3.15 1.22
C VAL A 55 8.72 3.58 2.25
N GLN A 56 8.89 4.87 2.47
CA GLN A 56 9.77 5.40 3.52
C GLN A 56 9.32 4.90 4.91
N LEU A 57 8.01 4.85 5.16
CA LEU A 57 7.47 4.36 6.43
C LEU A 57 7.75 2.87 6.65
N HIS A 58 7.58 2.06 5.60
CA HIS A 58 7.96 0.63 5.60
C HIS A 58 9.46 0.45 5.86
N ALA A 59 10.30 1.25 5.21
CA ALA A 59 11.74 1.21 5.42
C ALA A 59 12.13 1.56 6.86
N ALA A 60 11.56 2.65 7.41
CA ALA A 60 11.80 3.08 8.78
C ALA A 60 11.33 2.02 9.80
N ALA A 61 10.12 1.46 9.62
CA ALA A 61 9.59 0.40 10.48
C ALA A 61 10.45 -0.88 10.44
N ALA A 62 11.10 -1.15 9.31
CA ALA A 62 12.02 -2.28 9.15
C ALA A 62 13.46 -1.98 9.63
N GLY A 63 13.79 -0.71 9.96
CA GLY A 63 15.13 -0.28 10.34
C GLY A 63 16.11 -0.13 9.17
N LEU A 64 15.60 0.05 7.95
CA LEU A 64 16.42 0.17 6.74
C LEU A 64 16.91 1.61 6.55
N ALA A 65 18.21 1.78 6.27
CA ALA A 65 18.84 3.07 6.01
C ALA A 65 18.66 3.55 4.55
N VAL A 66 17.43 3.51 4.02
CA VAL A 66 17.14 3.88 2.63
C VAL A 66 16.50 5.26 2.57
N SER A 67 17.14 6.18 1.84
CA SER A 67 16.60 7.51 1.57
C SER A 67 16.26 7.67 0.08
N ARG A 68 14.97 7.54 -0.24
CA ARG A 68 14.44 7.95 -1.55
C ARG A 68 13.65 9.26 -1.40
N PRO A 69 14.03 10.36 -2.08
CA PRO A 69 13.25 11.58 -2.05
C PRO A 69 11.86 11.39 -2.68
N THR A 70 10.82 11.91 -2.02
CA THR A 70 9.46 12.10 -2.55
C THR A 70 9.04 13.52 -2.21
N ALA A 71 8.24 14.18 -3.06
CA ALA A 71 7.92 15.60 -2.91
C ALA A 71 6.47 15.85 -2.45
N ASP A 72 5.65 14.82 -2.55
CA ASP A 72 4.20 14.81 -2.43
C ASP A 72 3.72 13.78 -1.39
N VAL A 73 2.53 14.06 -0.86
CA VAL A 73 1.77 13.14 -0.01
C VAL A 73 0.67 12.51 -0.87
N ASP A 74 0.75 11.20 -1.11
CA ASP A 74 -0.26 10.47 -1.87
C ASP A 74 -1.24 9.74 -0.94
N ILE A 75 -2.54 9.98 -1.09
CA ILE A 75 -3.56 9.32 -0.27
C ILE A 75 -4.65 8.67 -1.14
N VAL A 76 -5.17 7.54 -0.67
CA VAL A 76 -6.37 6.90 -1.21
C VAL A 76 -7.48 6.97 -0.17
N LEU A 77 -8.65 7.46 -0.55
CA LEU A 77 -9.79 7.59 0.35
C LEU A 77 -10.57 6.29 0.48
N HIS A 78 -11.03 5.99 1.70
CA HIS A 78 -11.94 4.90 2.02
C HIS A 78 -13.40 5.28 1.67
N ILE A 79 -13.69 5.37 0.37
CA ILE A 79 -15.03 5.70 -0.15
C ILE A 79 -15.97 4.50 -0.02
N GLU A 80 -15.44 3.29 -0.20
CA GLU A 80 -16.18 2.04 -0.21
C GLU A 80 -16.80 1.67 1.14
N THR A 81 -16.16 2.09 2.24
CA THR A 81 -16.65 1.87 3.61
C THR A 81 -17.62 2.96 4.07
N GLY A 82 -17.73 4.06 3.30
CA GLY A 82 -18.48 5.25 3.70
C GLY A 82 -17.80 6.09 4.78
N ALA A 83 -16.59 5.71 5.23
CA ALA A 83 -15.85 6.46 6.25
C ALA A 83 -15.41 7.84 5.73
N ALA A 84 -15.18 7.98 4.42
CA ALA A 84 -14.78 9.23 3.79
C ALA A 84 -15.71 9.61 2.63
N THR A 85 -15.83 10.93 2.41
CA THR A 85 -16.36 11.48 1.16
C THR A 85 -15.35 12.47 0.58
N THR A 86 -15.30 12.56 -0.75
CA THR A 86 -14.43 13.54 -1.44
C THR A 86 -14.74 14.98 -1.01
N ALA A 87 -16.02 15.30 -0.74
CA ALA A 87 -16.44 16.62 -0.28
C ALA A 87 -15.91 16.95 1.12
N ALA A 88 -16.03 16.03 2.08
CA ALA A 88 -15.53 16.23 3.45
C ALA A 88 -14.00 16.39 3.46
N VAL A 89 -13.28 15.52 2.75
CA VAL A 89 -11.82 15.60 2.63
C VAL A 89 -11.40 16.90 1.94
N SER A 90 -12.10 17.31 0.88
CA SER A 90 -11.83 18.60 0.21
C SER A 90 -12.03 19.78 1.15
N ALA A 91 -13.07 19.76 1.98
CA ALA A 91 -13.34 20.81 2.95
C ALA A 91 -12.22 20.92 4.01
N VAL A 92 -11.72 19.78 4.50
CA VAL A 92 -10.58 19.74 5.42
C VAL A 92 -9.31 20.28 4.76
N LEU A 93 -8.97 19.82 3.55
CA LEU A 93 -7.81 20.32 2.81
C LEU A 93 -7.90 21.83 2.53
N ASN A 94 -9.08 22.33 2.17
CA ASN A 94 -9.32 23.77 2.01
C ASN A 94 -9.13 24.53 3.33
N GLY A 95 -9.58 23.97 4.46
CA GLY A 95 -9.36 24.52 5.79
C GLY A 95 -7.88 24.59 6.19
N LEU A 96 -7.08 23.63 5.72
CA LEU A 96 -5.61 23.62 5.85
C LEU A 96 -4.92 24.56 4.85
N GLY A 97 -5.67 25.24 3.98
CA GLY A 97 -5.14 26.18 2.99
C GLY A 97 -4.66 25.55 1.68
N TYR A 98 -4.97 24.28 1.44
CA TYR A 98 -4.77 23.66 0.14
C TYR A 98 -5.91 24.01 -0.82
N THR A 99 -5.60 24.07 -2.12
CA THR A 99 -6.60 24.29 -3.16
C THR A 99 -6.50 23.21 -4.22
N LEU A 100 -7.63 22.71 -4.71
CA LEU A 100 -7.66 21.73 -5.80
C LEU A 100 -7.10 22.37 -7.08
N GLU A 101 -6.04 21.79 -7.62
CA GLU A 101 -5.47 22.18 -8.90
C GLU A 101 -6.46 21.84 -10.02
N LYS A 102 -6.82 22.86 -10.81
CA LYS A 102 -7.69 22.67 -11.97
C LYS A 102 -6.83 22.34 -13.18
N SER A 103 -7.00 21.12 -13.71
CA SER A 103 -6.39 20.79 -15.01
C SER A 103 -7.01 21.61 -16.14
N ILE A 104 -6.16 22.05 -17.06
CA ILE A 104 -6.53 22.72 -18.32
C ILE A 104 -7.38 21.81 -19.20
N SER A 105 -7.07 20.51 -19.24
CA SER A 105 -7.92 19.51 -19.89
C SER A 105 -9.11 19.17 -19.00
N HIS A 106 -10.32 19.29 -19.54
CA HIS A 106 -11.57 19.01 -18.85
C HIS A 106 -11.72 17.53 -18.49
N ASP A 107 -11.18 16.63 -19.32
CA ASP A 107 -11.27 15.18 -19.15
C ASP A 107 -10.21 14.61 -18.20
N ALA A 108 -9.22 15.43 -17.83
CA ALA A 108 -8.20 15.00 -16.88
C ALA A 108 -8.79 14.85 -15.47
N PRO A 109 -8.48 13.74 -14.78
CA PRO A 109 -9.00 13.49 -13.45
C PRO A 109 -8.47 14.50 -12.43
N ALA A 110 -9.34 14.93 -11.53
CA ALA A 110 -8.94 15.74 -10.38
C ALA A 110 -8.30 14.84 -9.32
N HIS A 111 -7.21 15.31 -8.71
CA HIS A 111 -6.54 14.60 -7.63
C HIS A 111 -5.63 15.53 -6.81
N ARG A 112 -4.97 16.48 -7.48
CA ARG A 112 -3.93 17.30 -6.87
C ARG A 112 -4.44 18.49 -6.08
N PHE A 113 -4.00 18.61 -4.83
CA PHE A 113 -4.20 19.76 -3.96
C PHE A 113 -2.88 20.47 -3.67
N LEU A 114 -2.86 21.79 -3.78
CA LEU A 114 -1.65 22.61 -3.65
C LEU A 114 -1.77 23.66 -2.55
N ARG A 115 -0.69 23.82 -1.77
CA ARG A 115 -0.45 24.93 -0.84
C ARG A 115 0.98 25.44 -1.02
N GLY A 116 1.14 26.47 -1.85
CA GLY A 116 2.47 26.93 -2.27
C GLY A 116 3.21 25.84 -3.06
N LYS A 117 4.36 25.38 -2.56
CA LYS A 117 5.14 24.26 -3.15
C LYS A 117 4.74 22.88 -2.63
N GLN A 118 3.79 22.82 -1.70
CA GLN A 118 3.35 21.57 -1.08
C GLN A 118 2.23 20.94 -1.89
N GLN A 119 2.29 19.61 -2.03
CA GLN A 119 1.37 18.83 -2.84
C GLN A 119 0.79 17.66 -2.04
N ILE A 120 -0.54 17.51 -2.09
CA ILE A 120 -1.26 16.33 -1.63
C ILE A 120 -2.07 15.79 -2.81
N ASP A 121 -1.79 14.57 -3.24
CA ASP A 121 -2.53 13.90 -4.30
C ASP A 121 -3.59 12.97 -3.68
N VAL A 122 -4.86 13.32 -3.90
CA VAL A 122 -6.03 12.63 -3.36
C VAL A 122 -6.65 11.74 -4.44
N MET A 123 -6.71 10.45 -4.14
CA MET A 123 -7.15 9.43 -5.09
C MET A 123 -8.25 8.55 -4.49
N VAL A 124 -8.89 7.74 -5.33
CA VAL A 124 -9.87 6.73 -4.91
C VAL A 124 -9.46 5.36 -5.43
N ALA A 125 -9.98 4.29 -4.82
CA ALA A 125 -9.71 2.94 -5.27
C ALA A 125 -10.26 2.66 -6.68
N ASP A 126 -9.58 1.77 -7.41
CA ASP A 126 -10.11 1.13 -8.61
C ASP A 126 -11.34 0.26 -8.31
N HIS A 127 -12.09 -0.15 -9.34
CA HIS A 127 -13.23 -1.08 -9.22
C HIS A 127 -14.42 -0.63 -8.33
N LEU A 128 -14.50 0.65 -7.96
CA LEU A 128 -15.75 1.22 -7.44
C LEU A 128 -16.87 1.04 -8.48
N ALA A 129 -18.05 0.60 -8.03
CA ALA A 129 -19.22 0.52 -8.91
C ALA A 129 -19.47 1.89 -9.57
N PRO A 130 -19.81 1.98 -10.88
CA PRO A 130 -19.89 3.25 -11.60
C PRO A 130 -20.77 4.31 -10.91
N ALA A 131 -21.89 3.90 -10.32
CA ALA A 131 -22.80 4.78 -9.59
C ALA A 131 -22.24 5.29 -8.24
N LYS A 132 -21.19 4.66 -7.71
CA LYS A 132 -20.52 5.01 -6.46
C LYS A 132 -19.22 5.80 -6.67
N ILE A 133 -18.79 6.00 -7.92
CA ILE A 133 -17.60 6.81 -8.20
C ILE A 133 -17.95 8.27 -7.86
N PRO A 134 -17.30 8.88 -6.85
CA PRO A 134 -17.62 10.24 -6.45
C PRO A 134 -17.07 11.25 -7.47
N THR A 135 -17.34 12.54 -7.25
CA THR A 135 -16.62 13.62 -7.94
C THR A 135 -15.67 14.31 -6.98
N LEU A 136 -14.58 14.86 -7.51
CA LEU A 136 -13.63 15.71 -6.79
C LEU A 136 -13.56 17.05 -7.55
N GLY A 137 -14.02 18.13 -6.91
CA GLY A 137 -14.15 19.44 -7.56
C GLY A 137 -15.02 19.44 -8.82
N GLY A 138 -16.07 18.60 -8.85
CA GLY A 138 -16.97 18.47 -10.00
C GLY A 138 -16.42 17.62 -11.16
N ARG A 139 -15.25 16.99 -11.01
CA ARG A 139 -14.65 16.10 -12.01
C ARG A 139 -14.49 14.68 -11.47
N ARG A 140 -14.23 13.71 -12.35
CA ARG A 140 -13.88 12.36 -11.91
C ARG A 140 -12.56 12.37 -11.13
N PRO A 141 -12.47 11.68 -9.99
CA PRO A 141 -11.22 11.52 -9.26
C PRO A 141 -10.26 10.61 -10.03
N PHE A 142 -8.98 10.71 -9.72
CA PHE A 142 -8.00 9.72 -10.18
C PHE A 142 -8.23 8.40 -9.42
N GLN A 143 -8.39 7.29 -10.17
CA GLN A 143 -8.54 5.96 -9.60
C GLN A 143 -7.21 5.21 -9.63
N VAL A 144 -6.76 4.71 -8.48
CA VAL A 144 -5.49 3.99 -8.38
C VAL A 144 -5.71 2.51 -8.66
N SER A 145 -5.03 2.00 -9.69
CA SER A 145 -4.99 0.56 -9.96
C SER A 145 -4.33 -0.20 -8.82
N GLY A 146 -5.04 -1.21 -8.32
CA GLY A 146 -4.66 -1.94 -7.11
C GLY A 146 -5.04 -1.24 -5.81
N GLY A 147 -5.69 -0.08 -5.87
CA GLY A 147 -6.19 0.65 -4.70
C GLY A 147 -7.10 -0.23 -3.83
N THR A 148 -8.09 -0.92 -4.42
CA THR A 148 -9.00 -1.78 -3.63
C THR A 148 -8.24 -2.83 -2.82
N GLN A 149 -7.23 -3.45 -3.43
CA GLN A 149 -6.45 -4.49 -2.76
C GLN A 149 -5.49 -3.93 -1.70
N ALA A 150 -5.03 -2.69 -1.88
CA ALA A 150 -4.21 -1.99 -0.90
C ALA A 150 -5.04 -1.60 0.34
N LEU A 151 -6.25 -1.06 0.12
CA LEU A 151 -7.16 -0.65 1.21
C LEU A 151 -7.68 -1.84 2.04
N GLN A 152 -7.78 -3.04 1.46
CA GLN A 152 -8.15 -4.27 2.17
C GLN A 152 -7.02 -4.88 3.01
N ARG A 153 -5.83 -4.30 2.97
CA ARG A 153 -4.61 -4.84 3.60
C ARG A 153 -3.90 -3.77 4.39
N THR A 154 -4.64 -2.95 5.13
CA THR A 154 -4.07 -1.84 5.86
C THR A 154 -3.56 -2.27 7.24
N VAL A 155 -2.57 -1.51 7.70
CA VAL A 155 -2.06 -1.49 9.07
C VAL A 155 -1.96 -0.03 9.48
N ASN A 156 -1.95 0.23 10.79
CA ASN A 156 -1.69 1.56 11.31
C ASN A 156 -0.21 1.69 11.68
N CYS A 157 0.42 2.78 11.26
CA CYS A 157 1.71 3.17 11.79
C CYS A 157 1.48 4.27 12.83
N ARG A 158 1.92 4.02 14.06
CA ARG A 158 1.98 5.02 15.12
C ARG A 158 3.31 5.73 15.03
N MET A 159 3.26 7.03 14.74
CA MET A 159 4.44 7.88 14.59
C MET A 159 4.44 8.93 15.68
N THR A 160 5.53 8.99 16.44
CA THR A 160 5.80 10.13 17.32
C THR A 160 6.54 11.19 16.49
N VAL A 161 6.05 12.42 16.52
CA VAL A 161 6.63 13.56 15.81
C VAL A 161 6.85 14.63 16.85
N ASP A 162 8.12 14.96 17.10
CA ASP A 162 8.54 15.84 18.19
C ASP A 162 8.03 15.33 19.57
N ASP A 163 7.68 16.24 20.48
CA ASP A 163 7.16 15.94 21.84
C ASP A 163 5.61 15.91 21.88
N ASP A 164 4.93 15.85 20.73
CA ASP A 164 3.47 15.83 20.62
C ASP A 164 2.88 14.42 20.78
N GLU A 165 1.54 14.37 20.93
CA GLU A 165 0.78 13.12 20.85
C GLU A 165 1.03 12.38 19.52
N PRO A 166 1.24 11.04 19.56
CA PRO A 166 1.49 10.26 18.36
C PRO A 166 0.33 10.35 17.36
N VAL A 167 0.67 10.40 16.08
CA VAL A 167 -0.32 10.31 14.99
C VAL A 167 -0.42 8.87 14.50
N LEU A 168 -1.63 8.46 14.09
CA LEU A 168 -1.86 7.20 13.41
C LEU A 168 -2.00 7.44 11.91
N ILE A 169 -1.23 6.68 11.13
CA ILE A 169 -1.27 6.74 9.67
C ILE A 169 -1.58 5.35 9.15
N SER A 170 -2.69 5.22 8.42
CA SER A 170 -3.04 3.97 7.73
C SER A 170 -2.17 3.81 6.49
N VAL A 171 -1.50 2.67 6.34
CA VAL A 171 -0.73 2.28 5.15
C VAL A 171 -1.09 0.86 4.74
N PRO A 172 -0.96 0.48 3.45
CA PRO A 172 -0.99 -0.92 3.07
C PRO A 172 0.17 -1.66 3.73
N ASN A 173 -0.06 -2.90 4.15
CA ASN A 173 1.01 -3.80 4.61
C ASN A 173 2.01 -4.09 3.46
N ALA A 174 3.13 -4.72 3.77
CA ALA A 174 4.22 -4.89 2.80
C ALA A 174 3.78 -5.57 1.49
N LEU A 175 2.88 -6.56 1.55
CA LEU A 175 2.31 -7.21 0.37
C LEU A 175 1.42 -6.25 -0.44
N GLY A 176 0.49 -5.55 0.23
CA GLY A 176 -0.40 -4.58 -0.39
C GLY A 176 0.38 -3.47 -1.09
N ALA A 177 1.40 -2.94 -0.41
CA ALA A 177 2.30 -1.92 -0.94
C ALA A 177 3.07 -2.42 -2.17
N LEU A 178 3.65 -3.62 -2.13
CA LEU A 178 4.41 -4.19 -3.24
C LEU A 178 3.51 -4.44 -4.47
N VAL A 179 2.31 -4.98 -4.25
CA VAL A 179 1.31 -5.16 -5.31
C VAL A 179 0.90 -3.82 -5.92
N LEU A 180 0.71 -2.79 -5.09
CA LEU A 180 0.36 -1.45 -5.54
C LEU A 180 1.45 -0.85 -6.43
N LYS A 181 2.74 -1.00 -6.05
CA LYS A 181 3.87 -0.60 -6.90
C LYS A 181 3.96 -1.42 -8.18
N GLY A 182 3.64 -2.70 -8.14
CA GLY A 182 3.54 -3.54 -9.35
C GLY A 182 2.40 -3.12 -10.29
N ALA A 183 1.30 -2.61 -9.75
CA ALA A 183 0.22 -2.02 -10.55
C ALA A 183 0.67 -0.69 -11.18
N ALA A 184 1.22 0.22 -10.37
CA ALA A 184 1.72 1.51 -10.82
C ALA A 184 2.82 1.36 -11.88
N TYR A 185 3.76 0.42 -11.70
CA TYR A 185 4.77 0.08 -12.69
C TYR A 185 4.16 -0.30 -14.04
N ARG A 186 3.00 -0.94 -14.10
CA ARG A 186 2.38 -1.38 -15.35
C ARG A 186 1.64 -0.27 -16.10
N GLU A 187 1.22 0.77 -15.39
CA GLU A 187 0.37 1.85 -15.92
C GLU A 187 1.11 3.16 -16.12
N ASP A 188 2.10 3.45 -15.29
CA ASP A 188 2.99 4.58 -15.51
C ASP A 188 3.74 4.33 -16.83
N SER A 189 3.76 5.31 -17.71
CA SER A 189 4.50 5.26 -18.98
C SER A 189 5.62 6.29 -19.03
N ARG A 190 5.67 7.19 -18.05
CA ARG A 190 6.55 8.36 -18.03
C ARG A 190 7.77 8.13 -17.14
N ASP A 191 7.54 7.55 -15.97
CA ASP A 191 8.59 7.28 -15.00
C ASP A 191 8.27 5.99 -14.22
N ARG A 192 8.48 4.86 -14.91
CA ARG A 192 8.21 3.52 -14.38
C ARG A 192 9.27 3.07 -13.39
N ASP A 193 10.48 3.56 -13.60
CA ASP A 193 11.70 3.16 -12.94
C ASP A 193 11.67 3.41 -11.43
N ARG A 194 11.04 4.51 -11.01
CA ARG A 194 10.82 4.81 -9.58
C ARG A 194 9.96 3.77 -8.85
N HIS A 195 9.07 3.05 -9.54
CA HIS A 195 8.27 1.99 -8.92
C HIS A 195 9.08 0.71 -8.72
N LEU A 196 10.13 0.49 -9.51
CA LEU A 196 11.09 -0.61 -9.31
C LEU A 196 11.98 -0.35 -8.11
N ASP A 197 12.41 0.91 -7.93
CA ASP A 197 13.15 1.38 -6.75
C ASP A 197 12.34 1.13 -5.48
N ASP A 198 11.07 1.55 -5.47
CA ASP A 198 10.15 1.30 -4.36
C ASP A 198 9.92 -0.20 -4.11
N ALA A 199 9.77 -0.98 -5.18
CA ALA A 199 9.59 -2.43 -5.07
C ALA A 199 10.79 -3.11 -4.42
N ALA A 200 12.02 -2.70 -4.76
CA ALA A 200 13.24 -3.25 -4.17
C ALA A 200 13.27 -3.00 -2.65
N VAL A 201 12.93 -1.78 -2.22
CA VAL A 201 12.84 -1.42 -0.79
C VAL A 201 11.76 -2.24 -0.07
N LEU A 202 10.56 -2.33 -0.64
CA LEU A 202 9.47 -3.11 -0.07
C LEU A 202 9.78 -4.61 0.00
N CYS A 203 10.58 -5.16 -0.91
CA CYS A 203 10.99 -6.55 -0.83
C CYS A 203 11.90 -6.81 0.39
N ALA A 204 12.74 -5.84 0.77
CA ALA A 204 13.60 -5.94 1.95
C ALA A 204 12.82 -5.92 3.26
N THR A 205 11.56 -5.44 3.27
CA THR A 205 10.73 -5.39 4.48
C THR A 205 9.94 -6.68 4.71
N ILE A 206 9.91 -7.60 3.73
CA ILE A 206 9.17 -8.87 3.79
C ILE A 206 10.02 -9.95 4.47
N ARG A 207 9.80 -10.15 5.78
CA ARG A 207 10.57 -11.12 6.59
C ARG A 207 10.15 -12.57 6.41
N THR A 208 8.90 -12.83 6.04
CA THR A 208 8.33 -14.20 5.92
C THR A 208 7.74 -14.45 4.53
N PRO A 209 8.56 -14.46 3.46
CA PRO A 209 8.06 -14.44 2.08
C PRO A 209 7.21 -15.66 1.71
N LEU A 210 7.43 -16.83 2.33
CA LEU A 210 6.57 -18.01 2.13
C LEU A 210 5.16 -17.81 2.67
N VAL A 211 5.02 -17.19 3.85
CA VAL A 211 3.71 -16.85 4.45
C VAL A 211 3.05 -15.76 3.62
N THR A 212 3.80 -14.72 3.24
CA THR A 212 3.29 -13.64 2.40
C THR A 212 2.78 -14.15 1.05
N ALA A 213 3.45 -15.16 0.47
CA ALA A 213 3.00 -15.78 -0.79
C ALA A 213 1.62 -16.46 -0.68
N THR A 214 1.26 -17.03 0.48
CA THR A 214 -0.05 -17.69 0.65
C THR A 214 -1.21 -16.70 0.77
N GLN A 215 -0.92 -15.43 1.10
CA GLN A 215 -1.90 -14.35 1.22
C GLN A 215 -2.24 -13.64 -0.10
N MET A 216 -1.52 -13.97 -1.18
CA MET A 216 -1.73 -13.38 -2.50
C MET A 216 -3.03 -13.86 -3.14
N LYS A 217 -3.79 -12.94 -3.74
CA LYS A 217 -5.07 -13.23 -4.42
C LYS A 217 -5.17 -12.52 -5.76
N GLY A 218 -6.06 -12.98 -6.63
CA GLY A 218 -6.40 -12.31 -7.89
C GLY A 218 -5.19 -11.85 -8.72
N SER A 219 -5.13 -10.55 -8.99
CA SER A 219 -4.10 -9.93 -9.84
C SER A 219 -2.74 -9.71 -9.18
N ASP A 220 -2.59 -10.03 -7.89
CA ASP A 220 -1.32 -9.86 -7.15
C ASP A 220 -0.17 -10.60 -7.86
N LYS A 221 -0.42 -11.83 -8.29
CA LYS A 221 0.57 -12.69 -8.94
C LYS A 221 1.10 -12.08 -10.23
N SER A 222 0.24 -11.49 -11.06
CA SER A 222 0.69 -10.90 -12.32
C SER A 222 1.51 -9.63 -12.08
N ARG A 223 1.10 -8.80 -11.10
CA ARG A 223 1.81 -7.57 -10.71
C ARG A 223 3.19 -7.86 -10.14
N ILE A 224 3.31 -8.84 -9.22
CA ILE A 224 4.62 -9.24 -8.66
C ILE A 224 5.51 -9.88 -9.73
N ARG A 225 4.97 -10.72 -10.62
CA ARG A 225 5.76 -11.30 -11.72
C ARG A 225 6.30 -10.25 -12.68
N SER A 226 5.54 -9.18 -12.94
CA SER A 226 6.05 -8.05 -13.72
C SER A 226 7.27 -7.42 -13.06
N LEU A 227 7.22 -7.15 -11.76
CA LEU A 227 8.38 -6.61 -11.02
C LEU A 227 9.57 -7.57 -11.04
N HIS A 228 9.34 -8.86 -10.75
CA HIS A 228 10.41 -9.87 -10.75
C HIS A 228 11.09 -10.03 -12.11
N LYS A 229 10.34 -9.91 -13.21
CA LYS A 229 10.92 -9.98 -14.56
C LYS A 229 11.93 -8.85 -14.80
N GLU A 230 11.59 -7.64 -14.38
CA GLU A 230 12.42 -6.45 -14.62
C GLU A 230 13.61 -6.39 -13.65
N LEU A 231 13.40 -6.83 -12.41
CA LEU A 231 14.42 -6.91 -11.37
C LEU A 231 15.19 -8.24 -11.38
N ALA A 232 15.16 -8.99 -12.49
CA ALA A 232 15.79 -10.30 -12.61
C ALA A 232 17.32 -10.24 -12.57
N ASP A 233 17.92 -9.13 -12.98
CA ASP A 233 19.35 -8.88 -12.88
C ASP A 233 19.72 -8.46 -11.43
N PRO A 234 20.55 -9.23 -10.71
CA PRO A 234 21.06 -8.81 -9.39
C PRO A 234 21.86 -7.51 -9.42
N GLY A 235 22.39 -7.13 -10.60
CA GLY A 235 23.08 -5.86 -10.84
C GLY A 235 22.15 -4.67 -11.07
N HIS A 236 20.83 -4.87 -11.13
CA HIS A 236 19.87 -3.80 -11.42
C HIS A 236 20.01 -2.64 -10.41
N ARG A 237 19.94 -1.38 -10.90
CA ARG A 237 20.20 -0.18 -10.09
C ARG A 237 19.32 -0.07 -8.84
N SER A 238 18.07 -0.54 -8.92
CA SER A 238 17.12 -0.51 -7.80
C SER A 238 17.59 -1.33 -6.60
N TRP A 239 18.35 -2.42 -6.83
CA TRP A 239 18.96 -3.20 -5.75
C TRP A 239 20.11 -2.45 -5.08
N GLN A 240 20.73 -1.47 -5.74
CA GLN A 240 21.82 -0.68 -5.18
C GLN A 240 21.35 0.34 -4.14
N LEU A 241 20.03 0.57 -4.02
CA LEU A 241 19.44 1.40 -2.97
C LEU A 241 19.51 0.74 -1.59
N LEU A 242 19.59 -0.59 -1.55
CA LEU A 242 19.69 -1.37 -0.34
C LEU A 242 21.15 -1.50 0.09
N ASP A 243 21.37 -1.61 1.40
CA ASP A 243 22.65 -2.03 1.92
C ASP A 243 22.97 -3.47 1.47
N PRO A 244 24.26 -3.82 1.28
CA PRO A 244 24.63 -5.14 0.77
C PRO A 244 24.03 -6.32 1.55
N VAL A 245 23.81 -6.14 2.86
CA VAL A 245 23.23 -7.17 3.73
C VAL A 245 21.75 -7.45 3.44
N ASP A 246 21.00 -6.46 2.94
CA ASP A 246 19.55 -6.56 2.70
C ASP A 246 19.21 -6.99 1.28
N ARG A 247 20.16 -6.86 0.33
CA ARG A 247 19.94 -7.15 -1.09
C ARG A 247 19.52 -8.58 -1.36
N THR A 248 20.30 -9.55 -0.88
CA THR A 248 20.02 -10.96 -1.14
C THR A 248 18.68 -11.41 -0.53
N PRO A 249 18.38 -11.10 0.75
CA PRO A 249 17.05 -11.36 1.31
C PRO A 249 15.90 -10.73 0.50
N ALA A 250 16.05 -9.48 0.05
CA ALA A 250 15.03 -8.80 -0.75
C ALA A 250 14.81 -9.48 -2.12
N MET A 251 15.89 -9.82 -2.82
CA MET A 251 15.83 -10.57 -4.08
C MET A 251 15.16 -11.94 -3.89
N ASP A 252 15.50 -12.64 -2.80
CA ASP A 252 14.90 -13.93 -2.47
C ASP A 252 13.41 -13.82 -2.14
N ALA A 253 13.00 -12.78 -1.41
CA ALA A 253 11.60 -12.50 -1.15
C ALA A 253 10.82 -12.32 -2.46
N LEU A 254 11.32 -11.48 -3.37
CA LEU A 254 10.69 -11.25 -4.67
C LEU A 254 10.61 -12.54 -5.51
N ARG A 255 11.69 -13.32 -5.53
CA ARG A 255 11.77 -14.61 -6.21
C ARG A 255 10.75 -15.61 -5.66
N ILE A 256 10.63 -15.73 -4.33
CA ILE A 256 9.68 -16.65 -3.67
C ILE A 256 8.24 -16.26 -3.98
N LEU A 257 7.92 -14.96 -3.91
CA LEU A 257 6.58 -14.44 -4.24
C LEU A 257 6.24 -14.66 -5.72
N ALA A 258 7.20 -14.46 -6.63
CA ALA A 258 7.00 -14.63 -8.07
C ALA A 258 6.89 -16.11 -8.50
N ALA A 259 7.66 -17.00 -7.84
CA ALA A 259 7.67 -18.44 -8.09
C ALA A 259 6.32 -19.10 -7.79
N ASN A 260 5.45 -18.45 -7.01
CA ASN A 260 4.12 -18.95 -6.68
C ASN A 260 4.22 -20.36 -6.08
N HIS A 261 4.90 -20.49 -4.93
CA HIS A 261 4.87 -21.70 -4.14
C HIS A 261 3.45 -21.95 -3.63
N SER A 262 2.60 -22.55 -4.47
CA SER A 262 1.44 -23.29 -3.98
C SER A 262 2.02 -24.47 -3.22
N LEU A 263 2.21 -24.35 -1.90
CA LEU A 263 2.47 -25.52 -1.07
C LEU A 263 1.32 -26.51 -1.34
N PRO A 264 1.61 -27.78 -1.67
CA PRO A 264 0.56 -28.76 -1.88
C PRO A 264 -0.30 -28.82 -0.60
N PRO A 265 -1.63 -28.91 -0.72
CA PRO A 265 -2.49 -29.02 0.46
C PRO A 265 -2.02 -30.21 1.31
N ALA A 266 -1.95 -30.01 2.63
CA ALA A 266 -1.40 -30.94 3.61
C ALA A 266 -1.96 -32.39 3.51
N ASN A 267 -3.09 -32.57 2.82
CA ASN A 267 -3.72 -33.86 2.57
C ASN A 267 -2.96 -34.77 1.58
N ARG A 268 -1.92 -34.32 0.87
CA ARG A 268 -1.16 -35.18 -0.07
C ARG A 268 -0.03 -36.02 0.54
N LEU A 269 0.21 -35.93 1.86
CA LEU A 269 1.20 -36.79 2.54
C LEU A 269 0.64 -38.13 3.04
N LYS A 270 -0.65 -38.43 2.83
CA LYS A 270 -1.28 -39.69 3.29
C LYS A 270 -1.34 -40.83 2.27
N SER A 271 -0.81 -40.71 1.05
CA SER A 271 -0.86 -41.80 0.06
C SER A 271 0.49 -42.49 -0.20
N GLY A 272 1.41 -42.46 0.76
CA GLY A 272 2.77 -42.99 0.64
C GLY A 272 3.11 -44.21 1.50
N ARG A 273 2.12 -44.95 2.04
CA ARG A 273 2.40 -46.15 2.84
C ARG A 273 1.33 -47.24 2.64
N GLN A 274 1.49 -48.05 1.59
CA GLN A 274 1.42 -49.53 1.65
C GLN A 274 1.55 -50.13 0.24
N ARG A 275 2.78 -50.44 -0.14
CA ARG A 275 3.09 -51.65 -0.90
C ARG A 275 4.33 -52.29 -0.29
N ARG A 276 4.12 -53.23 0.63
CA ARG A 276 5.01 -54.36 0.83
C ARG A 276 4.14 -55.60 0.89
N GLY A 277 4.38 -56.53 -0.03
CA GLY A 277 3.70 -57.80 -0.10
C GLY A 277 4.31 -58.83 0.85
N THR A 278 3.58 -59.94 0.96
CA THR A 278 3.97 -61.30 1.36
C THR A 278 2.85 -62.18 0.80
N ALA A 279 3.10 -62.93 -0.27
CA ALA A 279 3.57 -64.33 -0.27
C ALA A 279 2.55 -65.30 0.32
N VAL A 280 1.86 -66.05 -0.56
CA VAL A 280 1.76 -67.53 -0.58
C VAL A 280 1.73 -67.94 -2.04
#